data_AF-A0A1J4K6R3-F1
#
_entry.id   AF-A0A1J4K6R3-F1
#
_cell.length_a   1.000
_cell.length_b   1.000
_cell.length_c   1.000
_cell.angle_alpha   90.00
_cell.angle_beta   90.00
_cell.angle_gamma   90.00
#
_symmetry.space_group_name_H-M   'P 1'
#
loop_
_entity.id
_entity.type
_entity.pdbx_description
1 polymer ?
#
loop_
_entity_poly.entity_id
_entity_poly.type
_entity_poly.pdbx_seq_one_letter_code
_entity_poly.pdbx_strand_id
1 'polypeptide(L)'
;MTTNKEIMIGCKLRLLKWISEASGERVTDWERVSRGDVICFILNRMRPGIIDLQNISDGVDKFARVGNWKAVSQAMRKLKMNWNYDQVKLVMADQPELEKLVLAIRRWETRFMIEPLEPPSPDEWNDNDIPSWFTQQTAKEIEERKLAMGESRTKHQSKKEEVLDIRKVSRANRKPLIDQIRGKF
;
A
#
# COMPACT_ATOMS: atom_id res chain seq x y z
N MET A 1 -17.77 -0.78 -29.97
CA MET A 1 -17.89 -2.01 -29.17
C MET A 1 -16.48 -2.51 -28.89
N THR A 2 -15.88 -2.05 -27.80
CA THR A 2 -14.56 -2.51 -27.35
C THR A 2 -14.72 -3.96 -26.86
N THR A 3 -13.96 -4.88 -27.43
CA THR A 3 -14.07 -6.30 -27.09
C THR A 3 -13.54 -6.55 -25.68
N ASN A 4 -14.07 -7.56 -24.97
CA ASN A 4 -13.63 -7.93 -23.61
C ASN A 4 -12.10 -8.14 -23.50
N LYS A 5 -11.45 -8.53 -24.59
CA LYS A 5 -9.98 -8.65 -24.67
C LYS A 5 -9.27 -7.30 -24.56
N GLU A 6 -9.77 -6.25 -25.20
CA GLU A 6 -9.18 -4.90 -25.14
C GLU A 6 -9.33 -4.28 -23.75
N ILE A 7 -10.47 -4.53 -23.09
CA ILE A 7 -10.70 -4.10 -21.70
C ILE A 7 -9.70 -4.78 -20.76
N MET A 8 -9.49 -6.10 -20.90
CA MET A 8 -8.52 -6.83 -20.08
C MET A 8 -7.08 -6.38 -20.30
N ILE A 9 -6.67 -6.08 -21.54
CA ILE A 9 -5.33 -5.56 -21.84
C ILE A 9 -5.15 -4.17 -21.19
N GLY A 10 -6.17 -3.31 -21.26
CA GLY A 10 -6.16 -2.00 -20.60
C GLY A 10 -6.09 -2.07 -19.07
N CYS A 11 -6.70 -3.08 -18.43
CA CYS A 11 -6.59 -3.28 -16.99
C CYS A 11 -5.21 -3.77 -16.56
N LYS A 12 -4.61 -4.70 -17.33
CA LYS A 12 -3.26 -5.22 -17.06
C LYS A 12 -2.18 -4.14 -17.14
N LEU A 13 -2.23 -3.31 -18.19
CA LEU A 13 -1.28 -2.19 -18.36
C LEU A 13 -1.41 -1.15 -17.24
N ARG A 14 -2.63 -0.91 -16.75
CA ARG A 14 -2.86 -0.01 -15.60
C ARG A 14 -2.27 -0.54 -14.31
N LEU A 15 -2.34 -1.84 -14.06
CA LEU A 15 -1.81 -2.44 -12.84
C LEU A 15 -0.27 -2.43 -12.83
N LEU A 16 0.39 -2.81 -13.93
CA LEU A 16 1.85 -2.73 -14.05
C LEU A 16 2.38 -1.29 -13.95
N LYS A 17 1.63 -0.33 -14.50
CA LYS A 17 1.92 1.10 -14.33
C LYS A 17 1.84 1.52 -12.87
N TRP A 18 0.79 1.13 -12.15
CA TRP A 18 0.68 1.39 -10.71
C TRP A 18 1.84 0.76 -9.91
N ILE A 19 2.23 -0.49 -10.21
CA ILE A 19 3.39 -1.13 -9.55
C ILE A 19 4.65 -0.30 -9.78
N SER A 20 4.86 0.18 -11.02
CA SER A 20 6.02 1.01 -11.35
C SER A 20 6.03 2.32 -10.55
N GLU A 21 4.89 3.00 -10.48
CA GLU A 21 4.74 4.24 -9.72
C GLU A 21 4.91 4.04 -8.20
N ALA A 22 4.34 2.96 -7.66
CA ALA A 22 4.36 2.68 -6.23
C ALA A 22 5.72 2.17 -5.74
N SER A 23 6.46 1.45 -6.58
CA SER A 23 7.82 0.96 -6.27
C SER A 23 8.92 1.95 -6.62
N GLY A 24 8.69 2.87 -7.56
CA GLY A 24 9.72 3.73 -8.15
C GLY A 24 10.58 3.03 -9.21
N GLU A 25 10.27 1.78 -9.54
CA GLU A 25 11.01 0.94 -10.48
C GLU A 25 10.30 0.81 -11.82
N ARG A 26 11.05 0.47 -12.88
CA ARG A 26 10.45 0.20 -14.19
C ARG A 26 9.90 -1.23 -14.25
N VAL A 27 8.57 -1.39 -14.25
CA VAL A 27 7.89 -2.69 -14.37
C VAL A 27 7.10 -2.77 -15.67
N THR A 28 7.58 -3.60 -16.60
CA THR A 28 6.99 -3.77 -17.94
C THR A 28 6.22 -5.07 -18.12
N ASP A 29 6.48 -6.07 -17.27
CA ASP A 29 5.88 -7.41 -17.35
C ASP A 29 5.71 -8.05 -15.96
N TRP A 30 5.00 -9.18 -15.92
CA TRP A 30 4.76 -9.94 -14.70
C TRP A 30 5.99 -10.72 -14.22
N GLU A 31 6.93 -11.03 -15.12
CA GLU A 31 8.18 -11.67 -14.77
C GLU A 31 9.08 -10.73 -13.95
N ARG A 32 9.01 -9.41 -14.17
CA ARG A 32 9.65 -8.43 -13.31
C ARG A 32 9.04 -8.41 -11.91
N VAL A 33 7.73 -8.61 -11.80
CA VAL A 33 7.00 -8.65 -10.50
C VAL A 33 7.30 -9.95 -9.75
N SER A 34 7.45 -11.07 -10.46
CA SER A 34 7.76 -12.39 -9.90
C SER A 34 9.07 -12.42 -9.10
N ARG A 35 9.96 -11.45 -9.34
CA ARG A 35 11.20 -11.26 -8.58
C ARG A 35 10.99 -10.84 -7.13
N GLY A 36 9.85 -10.25 -6.80
CA GLY A 36 9.42 -9.93 -5.44
C GLY A 36 10.07 -8.69 -4.79
N ASP A 37 11.18 -8.18 -5.34
CA ASP A 37 11.87 -6.96 -4.89
C ASP A 37 10.99 -5.71 -5.03
N VAL A 38 10.29 -5.56 -6.16
CA VAL A 38 9.34 -4.45 -6.37
C VAL A 38 8.23 -4.42 -5.33
N ILE A 39 7.78 -5.60 -4.89
CA ILE A 39 6.77 -5.72 -3.83
C ILE A 39 7.38 -5.32 -2.48
N CYS A 40 8.62 -5.70 -2.21
CA CYS A 40 9.32 -5.23 -1.02
C CYS A 40 9.41 -3.70 -0.96
N PHE A 41 9.71 -3.02 -2.07
CA PHE A 41 9.75 -1.56 -2.14
C PHE A 41 8.39 -0.94 -1.82
N ILE A 42 7.31 -1.48 -2.41
CA ILE A 42 5.95 -1.01 -2.15
C ILE A 42 5.59 -1.16 -0.67
N LEU A 43 5.85 -2.32 -0.05
CA LEU A 43 5.55 -2.55 1.37
C LEU A 43 6.39 -1.65 2.29
N ASN A 44 7.65 -1.40 1.94
CA ASN A 44 8.50 -0.48 2.70
C ASN A 44 8.04 0.98 2.55
N ARG A 45 7.42 1.36 1.42
CA ARG A 45 6.78 2.68 1.27
C ARG A 45 5.59 2.84 2.21
N MET A 46 4.77 1.79 2.37
CA MET A 46 3.62 1.81 3.30
C MET A 46 4.05 1.96 4.76
N ARG A 47 5.15 1.28 5.15
CA ARG A 47 5.72 1.40 6.48
C ARG A 47 7.25 1.35 6.39
N PRO A 48 7.92 2.53 6.40
CA PRO A 48 9.37 2.58 6.33
C PRO A 48 10.05 1.77 7.43
N GLY A 49 11.03 0.95 7.05
CA GLY A 49 11.81 0.10 7.95
C GLY A 49 11.16 -1.25 8.26
N ILE A 50 10.03 -1.60 7.63
CA ILE A 50 9.39 -2.91 7.84
C ILE A 50 10.16 -4.06 7.20
N ILE A 51 10.81 -3.76 6.07
CA ILE A 51 11.73 -4.63 5.33
C ILE A 51 13.10 -3.98 5.37
N ASP A 52 14.12 -4.80 5.60
CA ASP A 52 15.50 -4.36 5.42
C ASP A 52 15.86 -4.43 3.93
N LEU A 53 15.90 -3.26 3.29
CA LEU A 53 16.16 -3.15 1.86
C LEU A 53 17.58 -3.60 1.47
N GLN A 54 18.54 -3.60 2.40
CA GLN A 54 19.92 -4.03 2.13
C GLN A 54 20.02 -5.55 1.88
N ASN A 55 19.03 -6.29 2.37
CA ASN A 55 18.98 -7.75 2.27
C ASN A 55 18.10 -8.26 1.11
N ILE A 56 17.58 -7.35 0.26
CA ILE A 56 16.82 -7.71 -0.93
C ILE A 56 17.78 -8.00 -2.09
N SER A 57 17.49 -9.07 -2.81
CA SER A 57 18.20 -9.45 -4.03
C SER A 57 17.53 -8.91 -5.29
N ASP A 58 18.27 -8.81 -6.39
CA ASP A 58 17.76 -8.43 -7.71
C ASP A 58 16.74 -9.44 -8.31
N GLY A 59 16.62 -10.62 -7.69
CA GLY A 59 15.63 -11.65 -8.00
C GLY A 59 15.79 -12.30 -9.38
N VAL A 60 16.99 -12.22 -9.98
CA VAL A 60 17.26 -12.86 -11.28
C VAL A 60 17.12 -14.38 -11.15
N ASP A 61 17.73 -14.96 -10.11
CA ASP A 61 17.66 -16.39 -9.81
C ASP A 61 16.44 -16.78 -8.98
N LYS A 62 15.89 -17.98 -9.21
CA LYS A 62 14.72 -18.48 -8.47
C LYS A 62 14.92 -18.52 -6.95
N PHE A 63 16.12 -18.85 -6.47
CA PHE A 63 16.44 -18.83 -5.03
C PHE A 63 16.40 -17.40 -4.46
N ALA A 64 16.88 -16.43 -5.23
CA ALA A 64 16.84 -15.02 -4.89
C ALA A 64 15.37 -14.52 -4.78
N ARG A 65 14.51 -14.92 -5.73
CA ARG A 65 13.05 -14.65 -5.66
C ARG A 65 12.41 -15.22 -4.40
N VAL A 66 12.73 -16.46 -4.03
CA VAL A 66 12.22 -17.08 -2.80
C VAL A 66 12.62 -16.26 -1.56
N GLY A 67 13.86 -15.77 -1.51
CA GLY A 67 14.32 -14.87 -0.45
C GLY A 67 13.48 -13.60 -0.35
N ASN A 68 13.27 -12.93 -1.48
CA ASN A 68 12.45 -11.73 -1.56
C ASN A 68 11.00 -11.99 -1.13
N TRP A 69 10.36 -13.07 -1.61
CA TRP A 69 8.99 -13.42 -1.23
C TRP A 69 8.83 -13.81 0.25
N LYS A 70 9.87 -14.37 0.87
CA LYS A 70 9.90 -14.57 2.33
C LYS A 70 9.91 -13.23 3.08
N ALA A 71 10.69 -12.25 2.61
CA ALA A 71 10.69 -10.90 3.19
C ALA A 71 9.32 -10.22 3.04
N VAL A 72 8.69 -10.34 1.86
CA VAL A 72 7.30 -9.90 1.62
C VAL A 72 6.33 -10.53 2.62
N SER A 73 6.40 -11.86 2.80
CA SER A 73 5.52 -12.58 3.74
C SER A 73 5.70 -12.12 5.20
N GLN A 74 6.93 -11.83 5.61
CA GLN A 74 7.21 -11.30 6.94
C GLN A 74 6.67 -9.88 7.11
N ALA A 75 6.85 -9.02 6.10
CA ALA A 75 6.34 -7.65 6.12
C ALA A 75 4.81 -7.60 6.13
N MET A 76 4.14 -8.39 5.28
CA MET A 76 2.68 -8.50 5.27
C MET A 76 2.14 -8.92 6.63
N ARG A 77 2.77 -9.89 7.31
CA ARG A 77 2.40 -10.25 8.68
C ARG A 77 2.57 -9.10 9.68
N LYS A 78 3.66 -8.34 9.59
CA LYS A 78 3.88 -7.13 10.41
C LYS A 78 2.86 -6.01 10.13
N LEU A 79 2.34 -5.93 8.91
CA LEU A 79 1.23 -5.04 8.50
C LEU A 79 -0.15 -5.59 8.84
N LYS A 80 -0.23 -6.78 9.47
CA LYS A 80 -1.47 -7.51 9.74
C LYS A 80 -2.31 -7.76 8.48
N MET A 81 -1.63 -7.91 7.34
CA MET A 81 -2.22 -8.35 6.08
C MET A 81 -2.36 -9.86 6.10
N ASN A 82 -3.53 -10.35 6.49
CA ASN A 82 -3.85 -11.78 6.45
C ASN A 82 -4.30 -12.15 5.03
N TRP A 83 -3.35 -12.24 4.10
CA TRP A 83 -3.59 -12.73 2.74
C TRP A 83 -2.91 -14.08 2.55
N ASN A 84 -3.65 -15.04 2.00
CA ASN A 84 -3.11 -16.36 1.65
C ASN A 84 -2.75 -16.38 0.17
N TYR A 85 -1.54 -16.84 -0.15
CA TYR A 85 -1.04 -16.95 -1.52
C TYR A 85 -0.02 -18.07 -1.63
N ASP A 86 0.09 -18.62 -2.84
CA ASP A 86 1.06 -19.66 -3.15
C ASP A 86 2.40 -19.06 -3.59
N GLN A 87 3.40 -19.08 -2.70
CA GLN A 87 4.74 -18.56 -2.98
C GLN A 87 5.40 -19.23 -4.18
N VAL A 88 5.13 -20.51 -4.44
CA VAL A 88 5.74 -21.24 -5.57
C VAL A 88 5.21 -20.66 -6.88
N LYS A 89 3.90 -20.39 -6.95
CA LYS A 89 3.26 -19.75 -8.11
C LYS A 89 3.80 -18.34 -8.35
N LEU A 90 4.01 -17.56 -7.29
CA LEU A 90 4.59 -16.22 -7.41
C LEU A 90 6.02 -16.24 -7.97
N VAL A 91 6.87 -17.16 -7.48
CA VAL A 91 8.25 -17.34 -7.97
C VAL A 91 8.28 -17.80 -9.43
N MET A 92 7.31 -18.63 -9.83
CA MET A 92 7.16 -19.14 -11.20
C MET A 92 6.44 -18.16 -12.14
N ALA A 93 6.19 -16.93 -11.69
CA ALA A 93 5.52 -15.89 -12.45
C ALA A 93 4.11 -16.25 -12.92
N ASP A 94 3.37 -17.02 -12.11
CA ASP A 94 1.96 -17.26 -12.33
C ASP A 94 1.21 -15.93 -12.22
N GLN A 95 0.82 -15.42 -13.38
CA GLN A 95 0.18 -14.11 -13.51
C GLN A 95 -1.10 -13.99 -12.68
N PRO A 96 -2.04 -14.97 -12.69
CA PRO A 96 -3.24 -14.89 -11.86
C PRO A 96 -2.97 -14.74 -10.36
N GLU A 97 -1.98 -15.47 -9.83
CA GLU A 97 -1.61 -15.36 -8.42
C GLU A 97 -0.95 -14.01 -8.10
N LEU A 98 -0.07 -13.53 -8.98
CA LEU A 98 0.58 -12.21 -8.85
C LEU A 98 -0.45 -11.07 -8.89
N GLU A 99 -1.38 -11.11 -9.84
CA GLU A 99 -2.43 -10.10 -10.00
C GLU A 99 -3.28 -9.99 -8.73
N LYS A 100 -3.74 -11.12 -8.19
CA LYS A 100 -4.54 -11.17 -6.94
C LYS A 100 -3.79 -10.54 -5.77
N LEU A 101 -2.51 -10.89 -5.60
CA LEU A 101 -1.71 -10.37 -4.50
C LEU A 101 -1.48 -8.86 -4.63
N VAL A 102 -1.10 -8.39 -5.83
CA VAL A 102 -0.85 -6.98 -6.10
C VAL A 102 -2.10 -6.14 -5.85
N LEU A 103 -3.27 -6.62 -6.28
CA LEU A 103 -4.54 -5.95 -6.01
C LEU A 103 -4.84 -5.88 -4.51
N ALA A 104 -4.60 -6.96 -3.77
CA ALA A 104 -4.76 -6.97 -2.32
C ALA A 104 -3.84 -5.96 -1.63
N ILE A 105 -2.58 -5.87 -2.07
CA ILE A 105 -1.60 -4.89 -1.58
C ILE A 105 -2.07 -3.47 -1.89
N ARG A 106 -2.49 -3.19 -3.12
CA ARG A 106 -3.01 -1.88 -3.51
C ARG A 106 -4.20 -1.43 -2.66
N ARG A 107 -5.13 -2.35 -2.36
CA ARG A 107 -6.26 -2.06 -1.46
C ARG A 107 -5.78 -1.73 -0.05
N TRP A 108 -4.77 -2.44 0.44
CA TRP A 108 -4.25 -2.26 1.79
C TRP A 108 -3.42 -0.99 1.97
N GLU A 109 -2.80 -0.52 0.89
CA GLU A 109 -2.02 0.72 0.84
C GLU A 109 -2.78 1.93 1.40
N THR A 110 -4.09 1.99 1.10
CA THR A 110 -4.99 3.05 1.56
C THR A 110 -5.02 3.22 3.09
N ARG A 111 -4.71 2.18 3.86
CA ARG A 111 -4.78 2.19 5.34
C ARG A 111 -3.51 2.71 6.02
N PHE A 112 -2.37 2.74 5.33
CA PHE A 112 -1.07 3.02 5.94
C PHE A 112 -0.39 4.27 5.38
N MET A 113 -0.97 4.90 4.36
CA MET A 113 -0.54 6.20 3.86
C MET A 113 -0.92 7.31 4.85
N ILE A 114 -0.06 8.33 4.98
CA ILE A 114 -0.28 9.51 5.84
C ILE A 114 -1.59 10.22 5.45
N GLU A 115 -1.88 10.24 4.16
CA GLU A 115 -3.18 10.60 3.60
C GLU A 115 -3.79 9.32 2.99
N PRO A 116 -4.82 8.73 3.63
CA PRO A 116 -5.50 7.55 3.11
C PRO A 116 -6.04 7.84 1.71
N LEU A 117 -5.51 7.17 0.69
CA LEU A 117 -6.13 7.17 -0.63
C LEU A 117 -7.53 6.56 -0.48
N GLU A 118 -8.57 7.19 -1.05
CA GLU A 118 -9.89 6.56 -1.05
C GLU A 118 -9.77 5.17 -1.70
N PRO A 119 -10.21 4.09 -1.02
CA PRO A 119 -10.23 2.78 -1.63
C PRO A 119 -11.12 2.85 -2.87
N PRO A 120 -10.69 2.28 -4.01
CA PRO A 120 -11.50 2.29 -5.22
C PRO A 120 -12.86 1.69 -4.91
N SER A 121 -13.92 2.34 -5.38
CA SER A 121 -15.28 1.93 -5.07
C SER A 121 -15.55 0.53 -5.64
N PRO A 122 -16.51 -0.23 -5.07
CA PRO A 122 -16.87 -1.54 -5.63
C PRO A 122 -17.25 -1.49 -7.12
N ASP A 123 -17.77 -0.38 -7.61
CA ASP A 123 -18.12 -0.16 -9.03
C ASP A 123 -16.89 0.10 -9.93
N GLU A 124 -15.75 0.42 -9.31
CA GLU A 124 -14.44 0.48 -9.97
C GLU A 124 -13.72 -0.88 -9.93
N TRP A 125 -14.33 -1.90 -9.31
CA TRP A 125 -13.86 -3.28 -9.36
C TRP A 125 -14.43 -3.96 -10.61
N ASN A 126 -13.63 -4.77 -11.27
CA ASN A 126 -14.12 -5.65 -12.33
C ASN A 126 -14.94 -6.78 -11.65
N ASP A 127 -16.08 -7.18 -12.21
CA ASP A 127 -16.96 -8.22 -11.65
C ASP A 127 -16.24 -9.57 -11.37
N ASN A 128 -15.11 -9.81 -12.04
CA ASN A 128 -14.27 -11.00 -11.88
C ASN A 128 -13.24 -10.92 -10.72
N ASP A 129 -13.07 -9.74 -10.11
CA ASP A 129 -12.07 -9.46 -9.06
C ASP A 129 -12.68 -9.36 -7.66
N ILE A 130 -13.95 -9.73 -7.52
CA ILE A 130 -14.64 -9.85 -6.25
C ILE A 130 -14.13 -11.12 -5.54
N PRO A 131 -13.50 -11.02 -4.36
CA PRO A 131 -13.10 -12.21 -3.60
C PRO A 131 -14.31 -13.10 -3.32
N SER A 132 -14.15 -14.42 -3.31
CA SER A 132 -15.28 -15.35 -3.07
C SER A 132 -15.96 -15.21 -1.70
N TRP A 133 -15.33 -14.51 -0.76
CA TRP A 133 -15.91 -14.15 0.54
C TRP A 133 -16.73 -12.85 0.51
N PHE A 134 -16.59 -12.03 -0.55
CA PHE A 134 -17.32 -10.78 -0.75
C PHE A 134 -18.57 -11.08 -1.58
N THR A 135 -19.65 -11.39 -0.90
CA THR A 135 -20.96 -11.66 -1.51
C THR A 135 -21.81 -10.39 -1.52
N GLN A 136 -22.92 -10.40 -2.25
CA GLN A 136 -23.91 -9.30 -2.20
C GLN A 136 -24.40 -9.02 -0.76
N GLN A 137 -24.41 -10.04 0.11
CA GLN A 137 -24.72 -9.87 1.53
C GLN A 137 -23.64 -9.07 2.25
N THR A 138 -22.36 -9.31 1.97
CA THR A 138 -21.25 -8.55 2.57
C THR A 138 -21.23 -7.11 2.09
N ALA A 139 -21.57 -6.86 0.82
CA ALA A 139 -21.73 -5.51 0.28
C ALA A 139 -22.87 -4.76 1.00
N LYS A 140 -24.01 -5.44 1.18
CA LYS A 140 -25.17 -4.90 1.89
C LYS A 140 -24.87 -4.62 3.36
N GLU A 141 -24.17 -5.50 4.06
CA GLU A 141 -23.75 -5.28 5.45
C GLU A 141 -22.80 -4.08 5.59
N ILE A 142 -21.89 -3.87 4.63
CA ILE A 142 -20.99 -2.71 4.62
C ILE A 142 -21.77 -1.42 4.38
N GLU A 143 -22.73 -1.43 3.46
CA GLU A 143 -23.59 -0.29 3.17
C GLU A 143 -24.51 0.04 4.35
N GLU A 144 -25.15 -0.96 4.96
CA GLU A 144 -25.97 -0.83 6.17
C GLU A 144 -25.14 -0.32 7.35
N ARG A 145 -23.88 -0.76 7.49
CA ARG A 145 -22.96 -0.20 8.49
C ARG A 145 -22.65 1.27 8.23
N LYS A 146 -22.41 1.67 6.98
CA LYS A 146 -22.14 3.07 6.61
C LYS A 146 -23.36 3.96 6.87
N LEU A 147 -24.56 3.45 6.56
CA LEU A 147 -25.83 4.10 6.86
C LEU A 147 -26.06 4.23 8.37
N ALA A 148 -25.79 3.17 9.15
CA ALA A 148 -25.92 3.18 10.60
C ALA A 148 -24.88 4.06 11.31
N MET A 149 -23.69 4.24 10.71
CA MET A 149 -22.66 5.17 11.19
C MET A 149 -22.94 6.63 10.82
N GLY A 150 -24.03 6.91 10.11
CA GLY A 150 -24.47 8.28 9.85
C GLY A 150 -23.60 9.06 8.86
N GLU A 151 -22.78 8.39 8.05
CA GLU A 151 -21.99 9.02 6.97
C GLU A 151 -22.86 9.35 5.75
N SER A 152 -23.99 10.00 5.99
CA SER A 152 -24.80 10.66 4.96
C SER A 152 -24.12 11.98 4.61
N ARG A 153 -23.29 11.97 3.56
CA ARG A 153 -22.81 13.15 2.80
C ARG A 153 -22.78 14.48 3.57
N THR A 154 -21.63 14.84 4.10
CA THR A 154 -21.22 16.24 4.13
C THR A 154 -19.93 16.38 3.35
N LYS A 155 -19.99 17.03 2.18
CA LYS A 155 -18.83 17.62 1.53
C LYS A 155 -18.14 18.50 2.57
N HIS A 156 -17.03 18.05 3.14
CA HIS A 156 -16.23 18.93 3.96
C HIS A 156 -15.49 19.88 3.02
N GLN A 157 -16.03 21.10 2.88
CA GLN A 157 -15.23 22.26 2.50
C GLN A 157 -13.98 22.27 3.38
N SER A 158 -12.81 22.20 2.74
CA SER A 158 -11.54 22.40 3.39
C SER A 158 -11.49 23.82 3.94
N LYS A 159 -11.72 23.95 5.25
CA LYS A 159 -11.21 25.09 5.99
C LYS A 159 -9.69 24.94 6.02
N LYS A 160 -8.99 25.91 5.44
CA LYS A 160 -7.55 26.13 5.67
C LYS A 160 -7.33 26.22 7.18
N GLU A 161 -6.77 25.19 7.78
CA GLU A 161 -6.07 25.34 9.05
C GLU A 161 -4.72 25.97 8.75
N GLU A 162 -4.53 27.18 9.27
CA GLU A 162 -3.21 27.78 9.40
C GLU A 162 -2.33 26.81 10.18
N VAL A 163 -1.32 26.27 9.50
CA VAL A 163 -0.23 25.53 10.13
C VAL A 163 0.48 26.49 11.08
N LEU A 164 0.14 26.41 12.36
CA LEU A 164 0.92 27.02 13.42
C LEU A 164 2.30 26.37 13.40
N ASP A 165 3.27 27.23 13.11
CA ASP A 165 4.68 26.95 12.91
C ASP A 165 5.33 26.45 14.23
N ILE A 166 5.26 25.14 14.48
CA ILE A 166 5.79 24.46 15.70
C ILE A 166 7.29 24.78 15.92
N ARG A 167 8.01 25.25 14.90
CA ARG A 167 9.42 25.65 14.99
C ARG A 167 9.67 26.98 15.71
N LYS A 168 8.64 27.80 15.97
CA LYS A 168 8.80 29.09 16.70
C LYS A 168 8.59 28.98 18.21
N VAL A 169 7.89 27.96 18.71
CA VAL A 169 7.60 27.81 20.15
C VAL A 169 8.82 27.28 20.93
N SER A 170 9.73 26.55 20.30
CA SER A 170 10.94 26.04 20.96
C SER A 170 12.00 27.11 21.25
N ARG A 171 11.94 28.30 20.63
CA ARG A 171 12.93 29.38 20.87
C ARG A 171 12.56 30.29 22.04
N ALA A 172 11.28 30.39 22.40
CA ALA A 172 10.83 31.27 23.48
C ALA A 172 11.10 30.72 24.89
N ASN A 173 11.37 29.40 25.03
CA ASN A 173 11.56 28.74 26.33
C ASN A 173 12.99 28.32 26.65
N ARG A 174 14.00 28.74 25.87
CA ARG A 174 15.40 28.56 26.26
C ARG A 174 15.85 29.75 27.09
N LYS A 175 15.80 29.61 28.42
CA LYS A 175 16.65 30.42 29.31
C LYS A 175 18.11 30.22 28.88
N PRO A 176 18.90 31.29 28.73
CA PRO A 176 20.31 31.16 28.37
C PRO A 176 21.05 30.40 29.49
N LEU A 177 21.87 29.42 29.10
CA LEU A 177 22.69 28.59 29.98
C LEU A 177 23.67 29.41 30.86
N ILE A 178 23.88 30.68 30.50
CA ILE A 178 24.76 31.64 31.19
C ILE A 178 24.15 32.09 32.54
N ASP A 179 22.83 32.08 32.70
CA ASP A 179 22.17 32.47 33.96
C ASP A 179 22.07 31.33 34.99
N GLN A 180 22.30 30.07 34.58
CA GLN A 180 22.34 28.94 35.52
C GLN A 180 23.71 28.76 36.21
N ILE A 181 24.78 29.34 35.66
CA ILE A 181 26.14 29.17 36.16
C ILE A 181 26.56 30.28 37.14
N ARG A 182 25.84 31.42 37.20
CA ARG A 182 26.16 32.56 38.07
C ARG A 182 25.44 32.62 39.43
N GLY A 183 24.80 31.54 39.85
CA GLY A 183 24.01 31.47 41.09
C GLY A 183 24.62 30.63 42.23
N LYS A 184 25.92 30.35 42.20
CA LYS A 184 26.64 29.75 43.33
C LYS A 184 28.03 30.38 43.41
N PHE A 185 28.13 31.46 44.18
CA PHE A 185 29.15 31.81 45.17
C PHE A 185 28.83 33.22 45.68
#